data_AF-A0A564Q358-F1
#
_entry.id   AF-A0A564Q358-F1
#
_cell.length_a   1.000
_cell.length_b   1.000
_cell.length_c   1.000
_cell.angle_alpha   90.00
_cell.angle_beta   90.00
_cell.angle_gamma   90.00
#
_symmetry.space_group_name_H-M   'P 1'
#
loop_
_entity.id
_entity.type
_entity.pdbx_description
1 polymer ?
#
loop_
_entity_poly.entity_id
_entity_poly.type
_entity_poly.pdbx_seq_one_letter_code
_entity_poly.pdbx_strand_id
1 'polypeptide(L)'
;MALILGGNMIRDIGLTLTEKLYREIEYEVDAEWSYRVMVDGHENSRRVIKDHPPLPYEVPLLENFSYLSFPPVYSISPPVGAAVNMQLFGKSATMMWSHINEATKEIYWIHGFHIEDGIQSRGWILASCKELEERYDEEDLIMYQGVGYGEHATREDYWKLPPNMDVIKYGANGEVDKGTEFLGKMVTGVPLGEMSDRLERRHFATGVKIKDIPKHTWDCSDWAKGTNEFTRDMRLELLPEFQNATNYTSSVTTHVAVLVQNSFLDSVFSWYAVYLGLFTAEMIGVPYICYGYFPFPAIFNLFVNTSTETYTMRLSQLATGYEIYQPIQVSEKKCPLQWRLRKDVWEHGPFNEMSTVPDGCMLPPRGIARMIPPIFSAEGKNIRQFLTDPPSEEFWEVLESDEVGADRETGIIPSIGDVLRLKFVVDPAYEPIPVKTFPRMDIGVGQVWPLDMTLEKVEIMVNEGYSGLGDNIEHYSKLADKKMGKKDVEVPEFKPLSDYAKSYRKELGEVHPIYLEHL
;
A
#
# COMPACT_ATOMS: atom_id res chain seq x y z
N MET A 1 5.88 -6.55 18.04
CA MET A 1 5.35 -5.23 17.66
C MET A 1 4.13 -5.36 16.76
N ALA A 2 4.24 -5.89 15.54
CA ALA A 2 3.09 -6.07 14.63
C ALA A 2 1.89 -6.80 15.25
N LEU A 3 2.10 -7.90 15.99
CA LEU A 3 1.03 -8.59 16.73
C LEU A 3 0.35 -7.74 17.81
N ILE A 4 1.11 -6.88 18.49
CA ILE A 4 0.58 -5.97 19.53
C ILE A 4 -0.22 -4.85 18.86
N LEU A 5 0.29 -4.31 17.76
CA LEU A 5 -0.34 -3.22 17.01
C LEU A 5 -1.62 -3.67 16.31
N GLY A 6 -1.57 -4.75 15.53
CA GLY A 6 -2.76 -5.33 14.90
C GLY A 6 -3.79 -5.79 15.94
N GLY A 7 -3.34 -6.36 17.07
CA GLY A 7 -4.22 -6.74 18.17
C GLY A 7 -4.88 -5.55 18.87
N ASN A 8 -4.15 -4.44 19.05
CA ASN A 8 -4.71 -3.21 19.61
C ASN A 8 -5.77 -2.62 18.69
N MET A 9 -5.48 -2.44 17.39
CA MET A 9 -6.46 -1.89 16.42
C MET A 9 -7.80 -2.63 16.45
N ILE A 10 -7.75 -3.97 16.54
CA ILE A 10 -8.96 -4.80 16.62
C ILE A 10 -9.71 -4.56 17.94
N ARG A 11 -8.98 -4.38 19.04
CA ARG A 11 -9.55 -4.04 20.36
C ARG A 11 -10.18 -2.66 20.35
N ASP A 12 -9.59 -1.70 19.65
CA ASP A 12 -10.03 -0.30 19.66
C ASP A 12 -11.39 -0.15 18.96
N ILE A 13 -11.64 -0.92 17.90
CA ILE A 13 -12.99 -1.06 17.31
C ILE A 13 -13.95 -1.96 18.12
N GLY A 14 -13.59 -2.26 19.37
CA GLY A 14 -14.42 -3.01 20.33
C GLY A 14 -14.50 -4.51 20.08
N LEU A 15 -13.57 -5.09 19.31
CA LEU A 15 -13.56 -6.52 18.99
C LEU A 15 -12.48 -7.27 19.78
N THR A 16 -12.78 -8.52 20.13
CA THR A 16 -11.77 -9.44 20.67
C THR A 16 -11.26 -10.32 19.54
N LEU A 17 -9.93 -10.41 19.39
CA LEU A 17 -9.30 -11.29 18.41
C LEU A 17 -9.56 -12.75 18.77
N THR A 18 -10.63 -13.29 18.20
CA THR A 18 -10.98 -14.72 18.24
C THR A 18 -10.49 -15.40 16.98
N GLU A 19 -10.35 -16.72 16.99
CA GLU A 19 -10.00 -17.47 15.78
C GLU A 19 -10.98 -17.19 14.64
N LYS A 20 -12.28 -17.15 14.91
CA LYS A 20 -13.30 -16.80 13.92
C LYS A 20 -13.03 -15.42 13.30
N LEU A 21 -12.84 -14.39 14.15
CA LEU A 21 -12.56 -13.04 13.66
C LEU A 21 -11.25 -12.98 12.87
N TYR A 22 -10.25 -13.73 13.29
CA TYR A 22 -8.98 -13.84 12.57
C TYR A 22 -9.19 -14.40 11.16
N ARG A 23 -10.03 -15.44 10.99
CA ARG A 23 -10.40 -15.97 9.67
C ARG A 23 -11.20 -14.98 8.82
N GLU A 24 -12.04 -14.14 9.44
CA GLU A 24 -12.70 -13.04 8.73
C GLU A 24 -11.69 -12.03 8.19
N ILE A 25 -10.74 -11.64 9.02
CA ILE A 25 -9.67 -10.71 8.64
C ILE A 25 -8.82 -11.30 7.51
N GLU A 26 -8.48 -12.59 7.55
CA GLU A 26 -7.74 -13.25 6.46
C GLU A 26 -8.42 -13.11 5.10
N TYR A 27 -9.75 -13.31 5.06
CA TYR A 27 -10.54 -13.13 3.84
C TYR A 27 -10.61 -11.67 3.40
N GLU A 28 -10.91 -10.75 4.31
CA GLU A 28 -11.01 -9.34 3.92
C GLU A 28 -9.66 -8.77 3.46
N VAL A 29 -8.55 -9.23 4.06
CA VAL A 29 -7.19 -8.91 3.62
C VAL A 29 -6.94 -9.43 2.21
N ASP A 30 -7.31 -10.68 1.94
CA ASP A 30 -7.18 -11.32 0.63
C ASP A 30 -7.98 -10.57 -0.45
N ALA A 31 -9.28 -10.35 -0.20
CA ALA A 31 -10.17 -9.65 -1.11
C ALA A 31 -9.65 -8.25 -1.42
N GLU A 32 -9.36 -7.42 -0.40
CA GLU A 32 -8.86 -6.07 -0.61
C GLU A 32 -7.52 -6.04 -1.35
N TRP A 33 -6.62 -7.00 -1.07
CA TRP A 33 -5.34 -7.10 -1.79
C TRP A 33 -5.52 -7.43 -3.26
N SER A 34 -6.43 -8.34 -3.55
CA SER A 34 -6.75 -8.73 -4.91
C SER A 34 -7.29 -7.56 -5.72
N TYR A 35 -8.20 -6.75 -5.17
CA TYR A 35 -8.68 -5.56 -5.88
C TYR A 35 -7.56 -4.53 -6.08
N ARG A 36 -6.78 -4.25 -5.05
CA ARG A 36 -5.64 -3.31 -5.17
C ARG A 36 -4.68 -3.71 -6.29
N VAL A 37 -4.29 -4.97 -6.34
CA VAL A 37 -3.22 -5.43 -7.23
C VAL A 37 -3.73 -5.86 -8.60
N MET A 38 -4.84 -6.62 -8.64
CA MET A 38 -5.35 -7.22 -9.87
C MET A 38 -6.35 -6.33 -10.61
N VAL A 39 -7.06 -5.44 -9.90
CA VAL A 39 -8.01 -4.51 -10.52
C VAL A 39 -7.38 -3.14 -10.68
N ASP A 40 -7.11 -2.43 -9.59
CA ASP A 40 -6.63 -1.06 -9.67
C ASP A 40 -5.22 -0.99 -10.28
N GLY A 41 -4.26 -1.70 -9.70
CA GLY A 41 -2.87 -1.72 -10.21
C GLY A 41 -2.78 -2.08 -11.69
N HIS A 42 -3.62 -3.01 -12.16
CA HIS A 42 -3.59 -3.49 -13.54
C HIS A 42 -4.48 -2.67 -14.49
N GLU A 43 -5.80 -2.63 -14.27
CA GLU A 43 -6.74 -1.97 -15.19
C GLU A 43 -6.61 -0.44 -15.14
N ASN A 44 -6.41 0.15 -13.96
CA ASN A 44 -6.26 1.60 -13.85
C ASN A 44 -4.92 2.07 -14.46
N SER A 45 -3.83 1.31 -14.28
CA SER A 45 -2.56 1.60 -14.95
C SER A 45 -2.71 1.59 -16.48
N ARG A 46 -3.41 0.60 -17.04
CA ARG A 46 -3.66 0.52 -18.49
C ARG A 46 -4.46 1.73 -18.97
N ARG A 47 -5.54 2.07 -18.25
CA ARG A 47 -6.36 3.26 -18.52
C ARG A 47 -5.51 4.53 -18.57
N VAL A 48 -4.71 4.79 -17.55
CA VAL A 48 -3.90 6.01 -17.44
C VAL A 48 -2.75 6.04 -18.44
N ILE A 49 -2.08 4.92 -18.70
CA ILE A 49 -0.88 4.93 -19.57
C ILE A 49 -1.28 4.96 -21.05
N LYS A 50 -2.33 4.23 -21.43
CA LYS A 50 -2.62 3.93 -22.83
C LYS A 50 -3.84 4.67 -23.35
N ASP A 51 -4.98 4.53 -22.69
CA ASP A 51 -6.27 4.85 -23.29
C ASP A 51 -6.68 6.29 -22.99
N HIS A 52 -6.43 6.74 -21.77
CA HIS A 52 -6.79 8.06 -21.28
C HIS A 52 -5.69 8.67 -20.41
N PRO A 53 -4.52 9.01 -21.00
CA PRO A 53 -3.48 9.75 -20.30
C PRO A 53 -4.03 11.10 -19.80
N PRO A 54 -3.94 11.38 -18.49
CA PRO A 54 -4.50 12.60 -17.93
C PRO A 54 -3.74 13.81 -18.45
N LEU A 55 -4.45 14.93 -18.58
CA LEU A 55 -3.78 16.20 -18.83
C LEU A 55 -2.85 16.55 -17.65
N PRO A 56 -1.80 17.37 -17.85
CA PRO A 56 -0.84 17.64 -16.77
C PRO A 56 -1.45 18.16 -15.46
N TYR A 57 -2.55 18.92 -15.54
CA TYR A 57 -3.27 19.43 -14.37
C TYR A 57 -4.31 18.46 -13.78
N GLU A 58 -4.54 17.33 -14.46
CA GLU A 58 -5.42 16.23 -14.04
C GLU A 58 -4.63 15.03 -13.51
N VAL A 59 -3.29 15.00 -13.68
CA VAL A 59 -2.42 14.00 -13.05
C VAL A 59 -2.70 13.85 -11.54
N PRO A 60 -2.95 14.93 -10.77
CA PRO A 60 -3.17 14.82 -9.34
C PRO A 60 -4.57 14.36 -8.94
N LEU A 61 -5.48 14.14 -9.90
CA LEU A 61 -6.79 13.59 -9.56
C LEU A 61 -6.61 12.19 -8.98
N LEU A 62 -7.29 11.94 -7.87
CA LEU A 62 -7.11 10.73 -7.08
C LEU A 62 -7.27 9.44 -7.90
N GLU A 63 -8.24 9.44 -8.79
CA GLU A 63 -8.54 8.33 -9.69
C GLU A 63 -7.41 8.00 -10.69
N ASN A 64 -6.44 8.89 -10.89
CA ASN A 64 -5.32 8.71 -11.82
C ASN A 64 -4.06 8.12 -11.17
N PHE A 65 -4.10 7.81 -9.88
CA PHE A 65 -3.09 6.98 -9.22
C PHE A 65 -3.55 5.53 -9.22
N SER A 66 -2.59 4.61 -9.29
CA SER A 66 -2.83 3.18 -9.15
C SER A 66 -1.95 2.60 -8.05
N TYR A 67 -2.33 1.45 -7.52
CA TYR A 67 -1.49 0.67 -6.64
C TYR A 67 -0.26 0.09 -7.36
N LEU A 68 0.91 0.27 -6.77
CA LEU A 68 2.12 -0.33 -7.28
C LEU A 68 2.11 -1.84 -7.04
N SER A 69 2.47 -2.54 -8.09
CA SER A 69 2.28 -3.97 -8.25
C SER A 69 2.92 -4.82 -7.17
N PHE A 70 4.08 -4.41 -6.64
CA PHE A 70 4.84 -5.20 -5.67
C PHE A 70 4.56 -4.74 -4.23
N PRO A 71 4.40 -5.69 -3.28
CA PRO A 71 4.15 -5.36 -1.88
C PRO A 71 5.40 -4.75 -1.23
N PRO A 72 5.27 -3.89 -0.21
CA PRO A 72 4.01 -3.30 0.21
C PRO A 72 3.54 -2.35 -0.88
N VAL A 73 2.29 -2.50 -1.26
CA VAL A 73 1.70 -1.83 -2.42
C VAL A 73 1.17 -0.48 -1.95
N TYR A 74 1.59 0.59 -2.60
CA TYR A 74 1.19 1.96 -2.33
C TYR A 74 0.77 2.63 -3.62
N SER A 75 -0.03 3.70 -3.52
CA SER A 75 -0.43 4.47 -4.69
C SER A 75 0.78 5.12 -5.36
N ILE A 76 0.80 5.07 -6.68
CA ILE A 76 1.85 5.61 -7.54
C ILE A 76 1.21 6.12 -8.84
N SER A 77 1.84 7.10 -9.47
CA SER A 77 1.49 7.50 -10.84
C SER A 77 1.85 6.34 -11.79
N PRO A 78 0.92 5.80 -12.59
CA PRO A 78 1.17 4.63 -13.42
C PRO A 78 2.42 4.72 -14.33
N PRO A 79 2.72 5.86 -15.00
CA PRO A 79 3.97 6.00 -15.76
C PRO A 79 5.23 5.87 -14.91
N VAL A 80 5.20 6.39 -13.67
CA VAL A 80 6.32 6.25 -12.72
C VAL A 80 6.40 4.80 -12.25
N GLY A 81 5.28 4.19 -11.90
CA GLY A 81 5.20 2.78 -11.51
C GLY A 81 5.80 1.85 -12.56
N ALA A 82 5.49 2.09 -13.84
CA ALA A 82 6.08 1.36 -14.94
C ALA A 82 7.61 1.50 -15.00
N ALA A 83 8.11 2.73 -14.90
CA ALA A 83 9.55 2.98 -14.89
C ALA A 83 10.24 2.31 -13.68
N VAL A 84 9.65 2.41 -12.49
CA VAL A 84 10.15 1.81 -11.24
C VAL A 84 10.19 0.28 -11.36
N ASN A 85 9.13 -0.34 -11.84
CA ASN A 85 9.08 -1.78 -12.08
C ASN A 85 10.17 -2.25 -13.04
N MET A 86 10.40 -1.52 -14.14
CA MET A 86 11.47 -1.86 -15.09
C MET A 86 12.87 -1.79 -14.46
N GLN A 87 13.11 -0.82 -13.58
CA GLN A 87 14.40 -0.69 -12.88
C GLN A 87 14.60 -1.76 -11.81
N LEU A 88 13.52 -2.12 -11.10
CA LEU A 88 13.56 -3.11 -10.02
C LEU A 88 13.66 -4.54 -10.54
N PHE A 89 12.81 -4.88 -11.51
CA PHE A 89 12.55 -6.28 -11.88
C PHE A 89 12.93 -6.60 -13.34
N GLY A 90 13.27 -5.58 -14.12
CA GLY A 90 13.51 -5.69 -15.56
C GLY A 90 12.24 -5.54 -16.38
N LYS A 91 12.35 -5.73 -17.70
CA LYS A 91 11.23 -5.55 -18.63
C LYS A 91 10.13 -6.61 -18.49
N SER A 92 10.48 -7.80 -18.05
CA SER A 92 9.55 -8.92 -17.95
C SER A 92 9.81 -9.71 -16.68
N ALA A 93 8.85 -9.68 -15.76
CA ALA A 93 8.98 -10.27 -14.44
C ALA A 93 7.66 -10.91 -13.99
N THR A 94 7.76 -12.06 -13.32
CA THR A 94 6.65 -12.65 -12.57
C THR A 94 6.90 -12.37 -11.11
N MET A 95 5.92 -11.78 -10.45
CA MET A 95 5.96 -11.47 -9.04
C MET A 95 4.92 -12.33 -8.34
N MET A 96 5.34 -13.00 -7.30
CA MET A 96 4.53 -13.93 -6.54
C MET A 96 4.53 -13.52 -5.08
N TRP A 97 3.40 -13.62 -4.40
CA TRP A 97 3.27 -13.14 -3.04
C TRP A 97 2.58 -14.17 -2.17
N SER A 98 3.30 -14.67 -1.17
CA SER A 98 2.79 -15.64 -0.21
C SER A 98 2.34 -14.97 1.08
N HIS A 99 1.14 -15.30 1.54
CA HIS A 99 0.60 -14.84 2.81
C HIS A 99 0.66 -15.95 3.85
N ILE A 100 1.19 -15.60 5.02
CA ILE A 100 1.42 -16.52 6.14
C ILE A 100 0.43 -16.21 7.25
N ASN A 101 -0.28 -17.23 7.70
CA ASN A 101 -1.07 -17.20 8.91
C ASN A 101 -0.11 -17.42 10.10
N GLU A 102 0.07 -16.39 10.94
CA GLU A 102 1.00 -16.46 12.07
C GLU A 102 0.57 -17.45 13.16
N ALA A 103 -0.73 -17.71 13.30
CA ALA A 103 -1.27 -18.61 14.30
C ALA A 103 -0.99 -20.08 13.96
N THR A 104 -1.19 -20.48 12.70
CA THR A 104 -0.93 -21.85 12.22
C THR A 104 0.49 -22.05 11.70
N LYS A 105 1.19 -20.94 11.40
CA LYS A 105 2.45 -20.91 10.63
C LYS A 105 2.32 -21.62 9.30
N GLU A 106 1.22 -21.39 8.60
CA GLU A 106 0.96 -21.95 7.28
C GLU A 106 0.80 -20.86 6.24
N ILE A 107 1.24 -21.15 5.00
CA ILE A 107 0.86 -20.34 3.85
C ILE A 107 -0.61 -20.61 3.56
N TYR A 108 -1.43 -19.56 3.53
CA TYR A 108 -2.87 -19.68 3.29
C TYR A 108 -3.32 -19.10 1.96
N TRP A 109 -2.50 -18.28 1.28
CA TRP A 109 -2.64 -18.01 -0.15
C TRP A 109 -1.36 -17.54 -0.81
N ILE A 110 -1.32 -17.65 -2.14
CA ILE A 110 -0.25 -17.15 -3.00
C ILE A 110 -0.87 -16.44 -4.23
N HIS A 111 -0.69 -15.13 -4.36
CA HIS A 111 -1.05 -14.39 -5.59
C HIS A 111 0.14 -14.26 -6.50
N GLY A 112 -0.13 -14.14 -7.78
CA GLY A 112 0.84 -13.83 -8.79
C GLY A 112 0.37 -12.71 -9.69
N PHE A 113 1.32 -11.96 -10.21
CA PHE A 113 1.10 -11.11 -11.35
C PHE A 113 2.33 -11.06 -12.25
N HIS A 114 2.10 -10.75 -13.52
CA HIS A 114 3.14 -10.55 -14.50
C HIS A 114 3.27 -9.06 -14.80
N ILE A 115 4.51 -8.58 -14.81
CA ILE A 115 4.91 -7.25 -15.26
C ILE A 115 5.54 -7.40 -16.63
N GLU A 116 5.10 -6.57 -17.56
CA GLU A 116 5.65 -6.48 -18.90
C GLU A 116 5.81 -5.02 -19.32
N ASP A 117 7.02 -4.65 -19.75
CA ASP A 117 7.45 -3.26 -20.00
C ASP A 117 7.10 -2.32 -18.82
N GLY A 118 7.20 -2.85 -17.60
CA GLY A 118 6.91 -2.13 -16.36
C GLY A 118 5.45 -2.11 -15.93
N ILE A 119 4.52 -2.44 -16.83
CA ILE A 119 3.08 -2.40 -16.57
C ILE A 119 2.62 -3.79 -16.14
N GLN A 120 1.72 -3.87 -15.16
CA GLN A 120 1.05 -5.14 -14.89
C GLN A 120 0.27 -5.57 -16.13
N SER A 121 0.45 -6.83 -16.51
CA SER A 121 -0.17 -7.40 -17.70
C SER A 121 -1.11 -8.55 -17.38
N ARG A 122 -0.94 -9.22 -16.23
CA ARG A 122 -1.79 -10.33 -15.82
C ARG A 122 -1.75 -10.54 -14.29
N GLY A 123 -2.88 -10.77 -13.65
CA GLY A 123 -2.98 -11.17 -12.23
C GLY A 123 -3.68 -12.53 -12.07
N TRP A 124 -3.30 -13.32 -11.07
CA TRP A 124 -3.91 -14.62 -10.75
C TRP A 124 -3.72 -15.03 -9.28
N ILE A 125 -4.60 -15.90 -8.78
CA ILE A 125 -4.33 -16.67 -7.55
C ILE A 125 -3.66 -17.98 -7.95
N LEU A 126 -2.45 -18.21 -7.45
CA LEU A 126 -1.76 -19.47 -7.67
C LEU A 126 -2.27 -20.56 -6.73
N ALA A 127 -2.46 -20.23 -5.46
CA ALA A 127 -2.81 -21.18 -4.42
C ALA A 127 -3.60 -20.48 -3.31
N SER A 128 -4.54 -21.18 -2.68
CA SER A 128 -5.38 -20.68 -1.58
C SER A 128 -5.76 -21.86 -0.69
N CYS A 129 -5.84 -21.68 0.63
CA CYS A 129 -6.23 -22.75 1.52
C CYS A 129 -7.73 -23.05 1.37
N LYS A 130 -8.12 -24.27 1.71
CA LYS A 130 -9.48 -24.74 1.50
C LYS A 130 -10.51 -23.85 2.20
N GLU A 131 -10.22 -23.42 3.41
CA GLU A 131 -11.10 -22.57 4.20
C GLU A 131 -11.32 -21.19 3.57
N LEU A 132 -10.29 -20.63 2.93
CA LEU A 132 -10.39 -19.36 2.22
C LEU A 132 -11.14 -19.53 0.90
N GLU A 133 -10.83 -20.60 0.18
CA GLU A 133 -11.49 -20.97 -1.08
C GLU A 133 -13.00 -21.23 -0.91
N GLU A 134 -13.42 -21.85 0.20
CA GLU A 134 -14.84 -22.05 0.54
C GLU A 134 -15.62 -20.75 0.77
N ARG A 135 -14.92 -19.62 0.95
CA ARG A 135 -15.53 -18.30 1.14
C ARG A 135 -15.63 -17.47 -0.13
N TYR A 136 -14.91 -17.87 -1.18
CA TYR A 136 -14.91 -17.12 -2.43
C TYR A 136 -16.31 -17.11 -3.03
N ASP A 137 -16.84 -15.91 -3.20
CA ASP A 137 -18.09 -15.69 -3.91
C ASP A 137 -17.88 -15.73 -5.43
N GLU A 138 -18.95 -15.56 -6.20
CA GLU A 138 -18.87 -15.56 -7.67
C GLU A 138 -17.90 -14.47 -8.17
N GLU A 139 -17.88 -13.31 -7.53
CA GLU A 139 -17.02 -12.18 -7.90
C GLU A 139 -15.54 -12.48 -7.62
N ASP A 140 -15.24 -13.07 -6.47
CA ASP A 140 -13.91 -13.55 -6.09
C ASP A 140 -13.41 -14.55 -7.14
N LEU A 141 -14.20 -15.59 -7.41
CA LEU A 141 -13.81 -16.62 -8.38
C LEU A 141 -13.55 -16.03 -9.75
N ILE A 142 -14.38 -15.08 -10.18
CA ILE A 142 -14.24 -14.44 -11.47
C ILE A 142 -12.97 -13.58 -11.56
N MET A 143 -12.63 -12.83 -10.51
CA MET A 143 -11.36 -12.11 -10.45
C MET A 143 -10.15 -13.05 -10.40
N TYR A 144 -10.25 -14.12 -9.60
CA TYR A 144 -9.15 -15.02 -9.26
C TYR A 144 -8.82 -16.02 -10.37
N GLN A 145 -9.79 -16.28 -11.25
CA GLN A 145 -9.65 -17.07 -12.46
C GLN A 145 -8.98 -16.32 -13.62
N GLY A 146 -8.59 -15.05 -13.40
CA GLY A 146 -7.55 -14.37 -14.16
C GLY A 146 -7.99 -13.03 -14.74
N VAL A 147 -7.20 -12.00 -14.45
CA VAL A 147 -7.15 -10.79 -15.27
C VAL A 147 -6.13 -11.06 -16.38
N GLY A 148 -6.55 -11.72 -17.47
CA GLY A 148 -5.76 -11.87 -18.70
C GLY A 148 -5.92 -13.22 -19.42
N TYR A 149 -6.07 -13.12 -20.76
CA TYR A 149 -6.20 -14.14 -21.81
C TYR A 149 -7.01 -15.38 -21.43
N GLY A 150 -8.33 -15.32 -21.66
CA GLY A 150 -9.13 -16.54 -21.79
C GLY A 150 -8.62 -17.43 -22.94
N GLU A 151 -9.24 -18.59 -23.16
CA GLU A 151 -8.87 -19.59 -24.18
C GLU A 151 -8.65 -19.06 -25.62
N HIS A 152 -8.96 -17.78 -25.91
CA HIS A 152 -9.05 -17.22 -27.27
C HIS A 152 -8.28 -15.93 -27.53
N ALA A 153 -7.55 -15.36 -26.57
CA ALA A 153 -6.79 -14.12 -26.80
C ALA A 153 -5.28 -14.36 -26.70
N THR A 154 -4.52 -13.98 -27.73
CA THR A 154 -3.04 -13.92 -27.62
C THR A 154 -2.63 -12.65 -26.90
N ARG A 155 -1.37 -12.57 -26.41
CA ARG A 155 -0.80 -11.36 -25.79
C ARG A 155 -1.27 -10.07 -26.46
N GLU A 156 -1.04 -9.99 -27.75
CA GLU A 156 -1.34 -8.82 -28.57
C GLU A 156 -2.83 -8.48 -28.63
N ASP A 157 -3.71 -9.47 -28.50
CA ASP A 157 -5.16 -9.29 -28.63
C ASP A 157 -5.78 -8.67 -27.37
N TYR A 158 -5.39 -9.11 -26.17
CA TYR A 158 -5.85 -8.45 -24.93
C TYR A 158 -5.34 -7.01 -24.83
N TRP A 159 -4.09 -6.77 -25.25
CA TRP A 159 -3.59 -5.40 -25.27
C TRP A 159 -4.40 -4.51 -26.21
N LYS A 160 -5.07 -5.03 -27.24
CA LYS A 160 -6.01 -4.25 -28.08
C LYS A 160 -7.37 -4.01 -27.43
N LEU A 161 -7.73 -4.76 -26.38
CA LEU A 161 -8.99 -4.55 -25.66
C LEU A 161 -8.88 -3.28 -24.81
N PRO A 162 -9.92 -2.42 -24.80
CA PRO A 162 -9.96 -1.29 -23.89
C PRO A 162 -9.94 -1.77 -22.43
N PRO A 163 -9.45 -0.96 -21.47
CA PRO A 163 -9.51 -1.24 -20.05
C PRO A 163 -10.95 -1.47 -19.64
N ASN A 164 -11.17 -2.41 -18.73
CA ASN A 164 -12.53 -2.66 -18.27
C ASN A 164 -12.94 -1.65 -17.20
N MET A 165 -13.63 -0.60 -17.66
CA MET A 165 -14.18 0.41 -16.77
C MET A 165 -15.20 -0.16 -15.78
N ASP A 166 -15.93 -1.22 -16.13
CA ASP A 166 -16.86 -1.86 -15.19
C ASP A 166 -16.09 -2.54 -14.05
N VAL A 167 -14.94 -3.18 -14.31
CA VAL A 167 -14.07 -3.77 -13.28
C VAL A 167 -13.52 -2.73 -12.29
N ILE A 168 -13.15 -1.56 -12.80
CA ILE A 168 -12.70 -0.43 -11.96
C ILE A 168 -13.85 0.13 -11.09
N LYS A 169 -15.12 0.02 -11.52
CA LYS A 169 -16.30 0.49 -10.75
C LYS A 169 -16.71 -0.45 -9.61
N TYR A 170 -16.44 -1.76 -9.74
CA TYR A 170 -16.97 -2.76 -8.80
C TYR A 170 -16.42 -2.65 -7.39
N GLY A 171 -15.33 -1.91 -7.20
CA GLY A 171 -14.68 -1.78 -5.92
C GLY A 171 -15.50 -1.13 -4.79
N ALA A 172 -16.66 -0.53 -5.06
CA ALA A 172 -17.26 0.30 -4.01
C ALA A 172 -18.75 0.21 -3.71
N ASN A 173 -19.64 -0.42 -4.50
CA ASN A 173 -21.04 -0.63 -4.04
C ASN A 173 -21.87 -1.76 -4.70
N GLY A 174 -21.35 -2.49 -5.69
CA GLY A 174 -21.82 -3.81 -6.17
C GLY A 174 -23.26 -3.99 -6.72
N GLU A 175 -23.38 -4.38 -8.00
CA GLU A 175 -24.29 -5.46 -8.46
C GLU A 175 -23.55 -6.27 -9.56
N VAL A 176 -23.53 -7.60 -9.40
CA VAL A 176 -22.61 -8.59 -10.02
C VAL A 176 -22.72 -8.70 -11.56
N ASP A 177 -23.77 -8.20 -12.20
CA ASP A 177 -24.19 -8.69 -13.52
C ASP A 177 -23.28 -8.36 -14.73
N LYS A 178 -22.53 -7.23 -14.76
CA LYS A 178 -21.74 -6.85 -15.97
C LYS A 178 -20.24 -7.18 -15.91
N GLY A 179 -19.62 -7.07 -14.73
CA GLY A 179 -18.22 -7.46 -14.52
C GLY A 179 -18.00 -8.93 -14.75
N THR A 180 -18.98 -9.73 -14.33
CA THR A 180 -19.04 -11.19 -14.48
C THR A 180 -19.02 -11.64 -15.94
N GLU A 181 -19.77 -10.97 -16.83
CA GLU A 181 -19.81 -11.32 -18.25
C GLU A 181 -18.48 -11.03 -18.97
N PHE A 182 -17.75 -9.99 -18.56
CA PHE A 182 -16.46 -9.64 -19.15
C PHE A 182 -15.32 -10.47 -18.58
N LEU A 183 -15.23 -10.58 -17.25
CA LEU A 183 -14.19 -11.36 -16.59
C LEU A 183 -14.33 -12.86 -16.91
N GLY A 184 -15.56 -13.36 -17.12
CA GLY A 184 -15.82 -14.70 -17.67
C GLY A 184 -15.24 -14.95 -19.07
N LYS A 185 -14.86 -13.91 -19.84
CA LYS A 185 -14.18 -14.02 -21.15
C LYS A 185 -12.66 -14.04 -21.03
N MET A 186 -12.11 -13.84 -19.82
CA MET A 186 -10.67 -13.70 -19.52
C MET A 186 -10.06 -14.92 -18.83
N VAL A 187 -10.84 -16.00 -18.69
CA VAL A 187 -10.61 -17.11 -17.77
C VAL A 187 -9.50 -18.07 -18.22
N THR A 188 -8.50 -18.26 -17.36
CA THR A 188 -7.81 -19.55 -17.17
C THR A 188 -8.15 -20.03 -15.78
N GLY A 189 -9.34 -20.57 -15.61
CA GLY A 189 -9.89 -20.85 -14.29
C GLY A 189 -9.13 -21.98 -13.62
N VAL A 190 -8.71 -21.75 -12.38
CA VAL A 190 -8.31 -22.83 -11.48
C VAL A 190 -9.60 -23.34 -10.83
N PRO A 191 -10.03 -24.59 -11.08
CA PRO A 191 -11.22 -25.15 -10.45
C PRO A 191 -11.12 -25.10 -8.93
N LEU A 192 -12.28 -24.92 -8.28
CA LEU A 192 -12.39 -25.06 -6.82
C LEU A 192 -11.79 -26.40 -6.37
N GLY A 193 -10.94 -26.36 -5.35
CA GLY A 193 -10.15 -27.47 -4.82
C GLY A 193 -8.75 -27.58 -5.41
N GLU A 194 -8.52 -27.15 -6.65
CA GLU A 194 -7.19 -27.25 -7.26
C GLU A 194 -6.21 -26.23 -6.63
N MET A 195 -6.70 -25.07 -6.18
CA MET A 195 -5.89 -24.08 -5.46
C MET A 195 -5.39 -24.62 -4.13
N SER A 196 -6.24 -25.30 -3.38
CA SER A 196 -5.88 -25.93 -2.11
C SER A 196 -5.00 -27.16 -2.29
N ASP A 197 -5.21 -27.96 -3.34
CA ASP A 197 -4.33 -29.08 -3.68
C ASP A 197 -2.89 -28.63 -4.00
N ARG A 198 -2.71 -27.44 -4.58
CA ARG A 198 -1.38 -26.85 -4.84
C ARG A 198 -0.60 -26.57 -3.56
N LEU A 199 -1.26 -26.16 -2.48
CA LEU A 199 -0.63 -25.97 -1.17
C LEU A 199 -0.19 -27.29 -0.52
N GLU A 200 -0.84 -28.40 -0.87
CA GLU A 200 -0.51 -29.75 -0.41
C GLU A 200 0.67 -30.39 -1.17
N ARG A 201 1.08 -29.81 -2.31
CA ARG A 201 2.27 -30.24 -3.05
C ARG A 201 3.51 -30.12 -2.17
N ARG A 202 4.53 -30.94 -2.45
CA ARG A 202 5.80 -30.96 -1.72
C ARG A 202 6.90 -30.27 -2.51
N HIS A 203 7.65 -29.41 -1.85
CA HIS A 203 8.87 -28.83 -2.39
C HIS A 203 9.85 -29.95 -2.76
N PHE A 204 10.34 -29.95 -4.00
CA PHE A 204 11.11 -31.06 -4.54
C PHE A 204 12.38 -31.36 -3.71
N ALA A 205 13.14 -30.33 -3.33
CA ALA A 205 14.39 -30.50 -2.60
C ALA A 205 14.23 -30.90 -1.12
N THR A 206 13.19 -30.41 -0.43
CA THR A 206 13.05 -30.58 1.03
C THR A 206 11.99 -31.60 1.41
N GLY A 207 11.09 -31.96 0.48
CA GLY A 207 9.91 -32.80 0.74
C GLY A 207 8.86 -32.13 1.62
N VAL A 208 9.06 -30.89 2.06
CA VAL A 208 8.11 -30.13 2.89
C VAL A 208 6.91 -29.70 2.06
N LYS A 209 5.69 -29.78 2.60
CA LYS A 209 4.51 -29.26 1.89
C LYS A 209 4.63 -27.75 1.75
N ILE A 210 4.16 -27.18 0.64
CA ILE A 210 4.28 -25.73 0.41
C ILE A 210 3.66 -24.92 1.55
N LYS A 211 2.46 -25.31 2.01
CA LYS A 211 1.84 -24.65 3.17
C LYS A 211 2.66 -24.70 4.45
N ASP A 212 3.48 -25.74 4.64
CA ASP A 212 4.22 -25.98 5.87
C ASP A 212 5.59 -25.28 5.89
N ILE A 213 6.02 -24.62 4.81
CA ILE A 213 7.32 -23.92 4.74
C ILE A 213 7.57 -23.01 5.98
N PRO A 214 6.61 -22.19 6.44
CA PRO A 214 6.81 -21.30 7.58
C PRO A 214 6.98 -22.03 8.92
N LYS A 215 6.69 -23.34 9.00
CA LYS A 215 6.97 -24.17 10.19
C LYS A 215 8.44 -24.56 10.30
N HIS A 216 9.19 -24.47 9.20
CA HIS A 216 10.57 -24.94 9.10
C HIS A 216 11.60 -23.81 8.97
N THR A 217 11.14 -22.57 8.84
CA THR A 217 11.95 -21.38 8.58
C THR A 217 11.44 -20.20 9.40
N TRP A 218 12.26 -19.17 9.59
CA TRP A 218 12.02 -18.18 10.64
C TRP A 218 11.31 -16.91 10.17
N ASP A 219 11.73 -16.34 9.05
CA ASP A 219 11.27 -15.02 8.61
C ASP A 219 10.75 -14.99 7.16
N CYS A 220 10.19 -13.83 6.77
CA CYS A 220 9.61 -13.63 5.46
C CYS A 220 10.60 -13.81 4.30
N SER A 221 11.90 -13.58 4.51
CA SER A 221 12.91 -13.76 3.46
C SER A 221 13.16 -15.25 3.20
N ASP A 222 13.24 -16.05 4.26
CA ASP A 222 13.33 -17.50 4.14
C ASP A 222 12.07 -18.11 3.53
N TRP A 223 10.88 -17.59 3.88
CA TRP A 223 9.61 -18.03 3.31
C TRP A 223 9.55 -17.73 1.81
N ALA A 224 9.90 -16.51 1.39
CA ALA A 224 9.93 -16.12 -0.01
C ALA A 224 10.92 -16.99 -0.80
N LYS A 225 12.09 -17.28 -0.24
CA LYS A 225 13.07 -18.20 -0.85
C LYS A 225 12.51 -19.62 -0.97
N GLY A 226 11.87 -20.13 0.08
CA GLY A 226 11.28 -21.47 0.11
C GLY A 226 10.13 -21.65 -0.89
N THR A 227 9.39 -20.59 -1.21
CA THR A 227 8.29 -20.65 -2.19
C THR A 227 8.75 -20.37 -3.63
N ASN A 228 9.95 -19.82 -3.83
CA ASN A 228 10.41 -19.40 -5.16
C ASN A 228 10.51 -20.54 -6.17
N GLU A 229 11.07 -21.69 -5.79
CA GLU A 229 11.18 -22.84 -6.69
C GLU A 229 9.80 -23.38 -7.08
N PHE A 230 8.91 -23.52 -6.09
CA PHE A 230 7.53 -23.94 -6.32
C PHE A 230 6.80 -23.01 -7.29
N THR A 231 6.86 -21.70 -7.06
CA THR A 231 6.17 -20.74 -7.91
C THR A 231 6.74 -20.70 -9.33
N ARG A 232 8.06 -20.88 -9.50
CA ARG A 232 8.70 -21.01 -10.81
C ARG A 232 8.18 -22.24 -11.57
N ASP A 233 8.07 -23.38 -10.89
CA ASP A 233 7.55 -24.61 -11.50
C ASP A 233 6.08 -24.44 -11.89
N MET A 234 5.28 -23.79 -11.04
CA MET A 234 3.87 -23.51 -11.35
C MET A 234 3.70 -22.54 -12.50
N ARG A 235 4.57 -21.54 -12.62
CA ARG A 235 4.59 -20.68 -13.79
C ARG A 235 4.89 -21.46 -15.07
N LEU A 236 5.81 -22.41 -15.04
CA LEU A 236 6.11 -23.24 -16.21
C LEU A 236 4.93 -24.14 -16.61
N GLU A 237 4.18 -24.65 -15.62
CA GLU A 237 2.99 -25.50 -15.84
C GLU A 237 1.80 -24.68 -16.36
N LEU A 238 1.54 -23.53 -15.75
CA LEU A 238 0.29 -22.77 -15.94
C LEU A 238 0.42 -21.59 -16.91
N LEU A 239 1.61 -21.02 -17.03
CA LEU A 239 1.88 -19.77 -17.76
C LEU A 239 3.18 -19.88 -18.59
N PRO A 240 3.28 -20.88 -19.50
CA PRO A 240 4.50 -21.16 -20.27
C PRO A 240 4.95 -19.97 -21.13
N GLU A 241 4.06 -19.05 -21.49
CA GLU A 241 4.39 -17.80 -22.18
C GLU A 241 5.32 -16.89 -21.38
N PHE A 242 5.32 -16.98 -20.04
CA PHE A 242 6.18 -16.21 -19.15
C PHE A 242 7.39 -17.00 -18.65
N GLN A 243 7.70 -18.15 -19.27
CA GLN A 243 8.82 -19.01 -18.84
C GLN A 243 10.16 -18.28 -18.75
N ASN A 244 10.38 -17.29 -19.62
CA ASN A 244 11.62 -16.51 -19.69
C ASN A 244 11.65 -15.28 -18.76
N ALA A 245 10.53 -14.97 -18.09
CA ALA A 245 10.47 -13.86 -17.16
C ALA A 245 11.29 -14.17 -15.90
N THR A 246 11.84 -13.16 -15.25
CA THR A 246 12.47 -13.35 -13.94
C THR A 246 11.39 -13.64 -12.89
N ASN A 247 11.58 -14.64 -12.03
CA ASN A 247 10.61 -14.98 -10.98
C ASN A 247 11.04 -14.37 -9.63
N TYR A 248 10.22 -13.50 -9.09
CA TYR A 248 10.37 -12.93 -7.77
C TYR A 248 9.24 -13.44 -6.87
N THR A 249 9.59 -13.77 -5.64
CA THR A 249 8.65 -14.09 -4.57
C THR A 249 8.77 -13.06 -3.47
N SER A 250 7.64 -12.74 -2.85
CA SER A 250 7.56 -12.01 -1.60
C SER A 250 6.79 -12.84 -0.57
N SER A 251 7.01 -12.57 0.71
CA SER A 251 6.20 -13.14 1.79
C SER A 251 5.86 -12.08 2.81
N VAL A 252 4.64 -12.14 3.31
CA VAL A 252 4.12 -11.26 4.37
C VAL A 252 3.25 -12.06 5.32
N THR A 253 3.06 -11.54 6.52
CA THR A 253 2.13 -12.10 7.47
C THR A 253 0.77 -11.39 7.45
N THR A 254 -0.31 -12.05 7.90
CA THR A 254 -1.65 -11.46 7.92
C THR A 254 -1.68 -10.16 8.73
N HIS A 255 -1.06 -10.10 9.91
CA HIS A 255 -1.11 -8.89 10.74
C HIS A 255 -0.37 -7.71 10.09
N VAL A 256 0.76 -7.97 9.43
CA VAL A 256 1.47 -6.93 8.68
C VAL A 256 0.62 -6.46 7.51
N ALA A 257 -0.04 -7.37 6.80
CA ALA A 257 -0.94 -7.02 5.70
C ALA A 257 -2.13 -6.16 6.17
N VAL A 258 -2.76 -6.49 7.30
CA VAL A 258 -3.82 -5.68 7.93
C VAL A 258 -3.30 -4.29 8.30
N LEU A 259 -2.13 -4.23 8.94
CA LEU A 259 -1.51 -2.96 9.33
C LEU A 259 -1.26 -2.07 8.10
N VAL A 260 -0.71 -2.64 7.03
CA VAL A 260 -0.47 -1.93 5.77
C VAL A 260 -1.78 -1.44 5.15
N GLN A 261 -2.80 -2.30 5.08
CA GLN A 261 -4.09 -1.96 4.47
C GLN A 261 -4.90 -0.95 5.26
N ASN A 262 -4.65 -0.77 6.57
CA ASN A 262 -5.44 0.12 7.40
C ASN A 262 -4.65 1.33 7.90
N SER A 263 -3.54 1.09 8.59
CA SER A 263 -2.74 2.13 9.23
C SER A 263 -1.91 2.94 8.24
N PHE A 264 -1.45 2.35 7.13
CA PHE A 264 -0.65 3.07 6.14
C PHE A 264 -1.58 3.79 5.15
N LEU A 265 -2.47 4.61 5.72
CA LEU A 265 -3.48 5.34 4.97
C LEU A 265 -2.83 6.36 4.04
N ASP A 266 -1.78 7.03 4.48
CA ASP A 266 -1.09 8.04 3.71
C ASP A 266 0.15 7.48 2.98
N SER A 267 0.48 8.08 1.85
CA SER A 267 1.57 7.68 0.95
C SER A 267 2.95 7.88 1.57
N VAL A 268 3.17 8.94 2.35
CA VAL A 268 4.46 9.22 2.99
C VAL A 268 4.75 8.21 4.09
N PHE A 269 3.78 7.93 4.93
CA PHE A 269 3.93 6.86 5.91
C PHE A 269 4.10 5.51 5.24
N SER A 270 3.38 5.24 4.14
CA SER A 270 3.57 3.99 3.38
C SER A 270 5.04 3.80 3.00
N TRP A 271 5.68 4.83 2.44
CA TRP A 271 7.11 4.79 2.09
C TRP A 271 8.03 4.71 3.31
N TYR A 272 7.71 5.42 4.39
CA TYR A 272 8.43 5.27 5.66
C TYR A 272 8.40 3.83 6.19
N ALA A 273 7.23 3.19 6.17
CA ALA A 273 7.06 1.81 6.59
C ALA A 273 7.72 0.82 5.63
N VAL A 274 7.75 1.11 4.32
CA VAL A 274 8.52 0.33 3.36
C VAL A 274 9.98 0.28 3.81
N TYR A 275 10.57 1.45 4.05
CA TYR A 275 11.97 1.54 4.47
C TYR A 275 12.25 0.75 5.74
N LEU A 276 11.44 0.97 6.78
CA LEU A 276 11.59 0.26 8.04
C LEU A 276 11.41 -1.24 7.88
N GLY A 277 10.43 -1.70 7.10
CA GLY A 277 10.16 -3.12 6.91
C GLY A 277 11.24 -3.84 6.10
N LEU A 278 11.87 -3.15 5.13
CA LEU A 278 12.99 -3.67 4.34
C LEU A 278 14.27 -3.81 5.14
N PHE A 279 14.54 -2.84 6.03
CA PHE A 279 15.81 -2.71 6.74
C PHE A 279 15.63 -2.80 8.26
N THR A 280 14.64 -3.58 8.73
CA THR A 280 14.27 -3.64 10.15
C THR A 280 15.47 -3.98 11.04
N ALA A 281 16.28 -4.96 10.65
CA ALA A 281 17.45 -5.38 11.41
C ALA A 281 18.50 -4.27 11.47
N GLU A 282 18.78 -3.63 10.34
CA GLU A 282 19.77 -2.56 10.21
C GLU A 282 19.33 -1.27 10.91
N MET A 283 18.04 -0.91 10.81
CA MET A 283 17.51 0.37 11.26
C MET A 283 17.12 0.38 12.72
N ILE A 284 16.50 -0.70 13.22
CA ILE A 284 16.00 -0.74 14.60
C ILE A 284 16.60 -1.87 15.42
N GLY A 285 17.35 -2.82 14.83
CA GLY A 285 18.02 -3.90 15.57
C GLY A 285 17.12 -5.09 15.92
N VAL A 286 15.96 -5.23 15.26
CA VAL A 286 15.11 -6.42 15.42
C VAL A 286 15.51 -7.45 14.36
N PRO A 287 15.94 -8.67 14.73
CA PRO A 287 16.35 -9.72 13.80
C PRO A 287 15.13 -10.43 13.18
N TYR A 288 14.26 -9.66 12.55
CA TYR A 288 13.05 -10.10 11.86
C TYR A 288 12.68 -9.08 10.79
N ILE A 289 12.24 -9.54 9.63
CA ILE A 289 11.82 -8.70 8.52
C ILE A 289 10.31 -8.83 8.35
N CYS A 290 9.60 -7.70 8.29
CA CYS A 290 8.13 -7.67 8.23
C CYS A 290 7.58 -8.20 6.91
N TYR A 291 8.35 -8.08 5.82
CA TYR A 291 8.10 -8.69 4.53
C TYR A 291 9.43 -8.92 3.82
N GLY A 292 9.58 -10.02 3.09
CA GLY A 292 10.85 -10.42 2.48
C GLY A 292 10.70 -10.68 1.00
N TYR A 293 11.75 -10.42 0.22
CA TYR A 293 11.78 -10.70 -1.22
C TYR A 293 12.87 -11.71 -1.57
N PHE A 294 12.60 -12.51 -2.59
CA PHE A 294 13.59 -13.38 -3.19
C PHE A 294 13.42 -13.48 -4.73
N PRO A 295 14.47 -13.20 -5.52
CA PRO A 295 15.71 -12.55 -5.10
C PRO A 295 15.45 -11.11 -4.62
N PHE A 296 16.30 -10.61 -3.72
CA PHE A 296 16.21 -9.23 -3.25
C PHE A 296 16.58 -8.25 -4.38
N PRO A 297 15.74 -7.27 -4.75
CA PRO A 297 16.06 -6.32 -5.80
C PRO A 297 17.30 -5.49 -5.46
N ALA A 298 18.33 -5.57 -6.30
CA ALA A 298 19.65 -5.01 -5.99
C ALA A 298 19.64 -3.48 -5.78
N ILE A 299 18.70 -2.77 -6.41
CA ILE A 299 18.56 -1.31 -6.25
C ILE A 299 18.20 -0.91 -4.81
N PHE A 300 17.53 -1.77 -4.04
CA PHE A 300 17.22 -1.46 -2.65
C PHE A 300 18.48 -1.34 -1.78
N ASN A 301 19.57 -2.01 -2.15
CA ASN A 301 20.86 -1.87 -1.46
C ASN A 301 21.44 -0.44 -1.55
N LEU A 302 20.99 0.38 -2.50
CA LEU A 302 21.38 1.79 -2.58
C LEU A 302 20.72 2.63 -1.48
N PHE A 303 19.60 2.18 -0.93
CA PHE A 303 18.83 2.93 0.06
C PHE A 303 19.22 2.63 1.50
N VAL A 304 19.84 1.49 1.81
CA VAL A 304 20.18 1.09 3.20
C VAL A 304 21.04 2.13 3.95
N ASN A 305 21.81 2.94 3.22
CA ASN A 305 22.68 3.97 3.79
C ASN A 305 22.09 5.39 3.68
N THR A 306 20.85 5.53 3.24
CA THR A 306 20.14 6.81 3.23
C THR A 306 19.45 7.04 4.56
N SER A 307 19.21 8.29 4.94
CA SER A 307 18.34 8.55 6.08
C SER A 307 16.90 8.17 5.73
N THR A 308 16.12 7.69 6.71
CA THR A 308 14.70 7.40 6.50
C THR A 308 13.95 8.61 5.94
N GLU A 309 14.22 9.81 6.46
CA GLU A 309 13.64 11.06 5.96
C GLU A 309 13.92 11.29 4.47
N THR A 310 15.18 11.09 4.03
CA THR A 310 15.56 11.25 2.62
C THR A 310 14.85 10.22 1.76
N TYR A 311 14.83 8.94 2.18
CA TYR A 311 14.17 7.88 1.44
C TYR A 311 12.68 8.19 1.27
N THR A 312 11.99 8.42 2.38
CA THR A 312 10.55 8.65 2.42
C THR A 312 10.16 9.83 1.56
N MET A 313 10.78 10.99 1.76
CA MET A 313 10.39 12.19 1.01
C MET A 313 10.69 12.07 -0.48
N ARG A 314 11.83 11.47 -0.86
CA ARG A 314 12.16 11.30 -2.28
C ARG A 314 11.23 10.31 -2.97
N LEU A 315 10.89 9.20 -2.32
CA LEU A 315 10.03 8.21 -2.94
C LEU A 315 8.57 8.67 -3.00
N SER A 316 8.06 9.40 -2.01
CA SER A 316 6.74 10.05 -2.13
C SER A 316 6.71 11.09 -3.24
N GLN A 317 7.73 11.95 -3.33
CA GLN A 317 7.84 12.94 -4.42
C GLN A 317 7.92 12.29 -5.80
N LEU A 318 8.66 11.18 -5.91
CA LEU A 318 8.80 10.45 -7.17
C LEU A 318 7.49 9.73 -7.53
N ALA A 319 6.91 9.00 -6.58
CA ALA A 319 5.79 8.10 -6.82
C ALA A 319 4.51 8.86 -7.17
N THR A 320 4.15 9.83 -6.34
CA THR A 320 2.87 10.54 -6.44
C THR A 320 3.09 12.03 -6.66
N GLY A 321 4.12 12.61 -6.03
CA GLY A 321 4.31 14.06 -5.95
C GLY A 321 3.38 14.75 -4.94
N TYR A 322 2.49 13.97 -4.31
CA TYR A 322 1.43 14.41 -3.42
C TYR A 322 1.30 13.46 -2.24
N GLU A 323 0.72 13.93 -1.16
CA GLU A 323 0.22 13.04 -0.12
C GLU A 323 -1.10 12.42 -0.57
N ILE A 324 -1.16 11.09 -0.66
CA ILE A 324 -2.37 10.35 -1.04
C ILE A 324 -2.91 9.61 0.18
N TYR A 325 -4.12 9.94 0.59
CA TYR A 325 -4.90 9.11 1.52
C TYR A 325 -5.65 8.05 0.72
N GLN A 326 -5.24 6.82 0.91
CA GLN A 326 -5.57 5.68 0.07
C GLN A 326 -7.02 5.19 0.24
N PRO A 327 -7.78 5.00 -0.86
CA PRO A 327 -9.08 4.35 -0.80
C PRO A 327 -9.00 2.87 -0.42
N ILE A 328 -10.05 2.36 0.22
CA ILE A 328 -10.40 0.94 0.23
C ILE A 328 -11.02 0.59 -1.13
N GLN A 329 -10.52 -0.47 -1.75
CA GLN A 329 -10.90 -0.89 -3.11
C GLN A 329 -12.07 -1.87 -3.14
N VAL A 330 -12.55 -2.33 -1.98
CA VAL A 330 -13.67 -3.26 -1.85
C VAL A 330 -14.84 -2.62 -1.10
N SER A 331 -16.08 -2.93 -1.48
CA SER A 331 -17.27 -2.37 -0.83
C SER A 331 -17.36 -2.69 0.66
N GLU A 332 -18.01 -1.82 1.44
CA GLU A 332 -18.25 -2.02 2.88
C GLU A 332 -19.02 -3.32 3.16
N LYS A 333 -19.85 -3.77 2.22
CA LYS A 333 -20.58 -5.04 2.34
C LYS A 333 -19.65 -6.26 2.31
N LYS A 334 -18.59 -6.21 1.49
CA LYS A 334 -17.66 -7.33 1.27
C LYS A 334 -16.49 -7.32 2.25
N CYS A 335 -15.99 -6.15 2.62
CA CYS A 335 -14.92 -5.99 3.62
C CYS A 335 -15.32 -5.08 4.80
N PRO A 336 -16.36 -5.44 5.58
CA PRO A 336 -16.88 -4.58 6.65
C PRO A 336 -15.87 -4.31 7.78
N LEU A 337 -14.96 -5.23 8.10
CA LEU A 337 -13.95 -5.02 9.14
C LEU A 337 -12.89 -4.02 8.70
N GLN A 338 -12.40 -4.11 7.45
CA GLN A 338 -11.47 -3.14 6.87
C GLN A 338 -12.06 -1.73 6.87
N TRP A 339 -13.33 -1.58 6.48
CA TRP A 339 -14.02 -0.28 6.52
C TRP A 339 -14.12 0.28 7.94
N ARG A 340 -14.45 -0.56 8.92
CA ARG A 340 -14.51 -0.13 10.33
C ARG A 340 -13.15 0.26 10.87
N LEU A 341 -12.12 -0.54 10.61
CA LEU A 341 -10.74 -0.26 11.04
C LEU A 341 -10.22 1.04 10.41
N ARG A 342 -10.47 1.27 9.11
CA ARG A 342 -10.00 2.48 8.45
C ARG A 342 -10.77 3.74 8.85
N LYS A 343 -12.07 3.64 9.12
CA LYS A 343 -12.85 4.74 9.74
C LYS A 343 -12.27 5.12 11.10
N ASP A 344 -12.03 4.12 11.95
CA ASP A 344 -11.45 4.30 13.28
C ASP A 344 -10.07 4.96 13.21
N VAL A 345 -9.16 4.43 12.38
CA VAL A 345 -7.83 5.02 12.14
C VAL A 345 -7.91 6.46 11.64
N TRP A 346 -8.86 6.79 10.76
CA TRP A 346 -9.03 8.17 10.29
C TRP A 346 -9.54 9.10 11.39
N GLU A 347 -10.58 8.69 12.13
CA GLU A 347 -11.21 9.49 13.19
C GLU A 347 -10.26 9.79 14.33
N HIS A 348 -9.41 8.82 14.67
CA HIS A 348 -8.42 8.91 15.74
C HIS A 348 -7.06 9.44 15.26
N GLY A 349 -6.87 9.57 13.95
CA GLY A 349 -5.61 9.93 13.33
C GLY A 349 -4.68 8.72 13.20
N PRO A 350 -4.01 8.56 12.04
CA PRO A 350 -3.10 7.45 11.86
C PRO A 350 -1.95 7.57 12.87
N PHE A 351 -1.61 6.48 13.53
CA PHE A 351 -0.48 6.38 14.48
C PHE A 351 -0.65 7.11 15.82
N ASN A 352 -1.86 7.56 16.20
CA ASN A 352 -2.09 8.18 17.52
C ASN A 352 -1.60 7.27 18.69
N GLU A 353 -1.81 5.96 18.60
CA GLU A 353 -1.37 5.00 19.62
C GLU A 353 0.14 4.77 19.60
N MET A 354 0.73 4.90 18.41
CA MET A 354 2.15 4.61 18.15
C MET A 354 3.05 5.81 18.36
N SER A 355 2.50 7.00 18.57
CA SER A 355 3.27 8.24 18.64
C SER A 355 2.80 9.13 19.79
N THR A 356 3.37 10.32 19.88
CA THR A 356 2.95 11.39 20.79
C THR A 356 1.92 12.33 20.15
N VAL A 357 1.42 11.98 18.96
CA VAL A 357 0.42 12.77 18.23
C VAL A 357 -0.91 12.74 19.00
N PRO A 358 -1.57 13.91 19.19
CA PRO A 358 -2.88 13.95 19.84
C PRO A 358 -3.93 13.13 19.09
N ASP A 359 -4.88 12.57 19.84
CA ASP A 359 -6.01 11.85 19.26
C ASP A 359 -6.83 12.74 18.30
N GLY A 360 -7.25 12.16 17.18
CA GLY A 360 -7.94 12.86 16.09
C GLY A 360 -7.06 13.83 15.30
N CYS A 361 -5.74 13.67 15.35
CA CYS A 361 -4.78 14.46 14.58
C CYS A 361 -3.85 13.57 13.75
N MET A 362 -3.38 14.11 12.62
CA MET A 362 -2.37 13.48 11.78
C MET A 362 -1.14 14.36 11.66
N LEU A 363 0.02 13.77 11.45
CA LEU A 363 1.23 14.55 11.18
C LEU A 363 1.25 15.02 9.72
N PRO A 364 1.79 16.22 9.46
CA PRO A 364 2.08 16.60 8.09
C PRO A 364 3.18 15.68 7.52
N PRO A 365 3.27 15.53 6.19
CA PRO A 365 4.23 14.67 5.48
C PRO A 365 5.67 14.76 6.01
N ARG A 366 6.18 15.97 6.22
CA ARG A 366 7.53 16.17 6.74
C ARG A 366 7.69 15.72 8.19
N GLY A 367 6.64 15.88 9.01
CA GLY A 367 6.61 15.36 10.38
C GLY A 367 6.68 13.83 10.38
N ILE A 368 5.94 13.17 9.48
CA ILE A 368 5.97 11.72 9.31
C ILE A 368 7.37 11.25 8.91
N ALA A 369 7.97 11.85 7.89
CA ALA A 369 9.29 11.44 7.39
C ALA A 369 10.42 11.59 8.44
N ARG A 370 10.24 12.46 9.43
CA ARG A 370 11.21 12.75 10.50
C ARG A 370 10.94 11.99 11.80
N MET A 371 9.92 11.12 11.83
CA MET A 371 9.67 10.30 13.01
C MET A 371 10.85 9.37 13.29
N ILE A 372 11.09 9.10 14.57
CA ILE A 372 12.13 8.17 15.01
C ILE A 372 11.50 6.96 15.71
N PRO A 373 11.67 5.73 15.16
CA PRO A 373 11.09 4.52 15.73
C PRO A 373 11.75 4.15 17.06
N PRO A 374 11.12 3.27 17.86
CA PRO A 374 11.79 2.58 18.95
C PRO A 374 13.05 1.84 18.48
N ILE A 375 14.11 1.88 19.29
CA ILE A 375 15.40 1.26 18.98
C ILE A 375 15.56 -0.01 19.83
N PHE A 376 15.75 -1.16 19.19
CA PHE A 376 15.98 -2.45 19.83
C PHE A 376 17.44 -2.90 19.76
N SER A 377 18.25 -2.23 18.93
CA SER A 377 19.68 -2.44 18.83
C SER A 377 20.36 -2.16 20.17
N ALA A 378 21.11 -3.15 20.68
CA ALA A 378 21.82 -3.02 21.96
C ALA A 378 22.80 -1.84 21.99
N GLU A 379 23.41 -1.49 20.85
CA GLU A 379 24.35 -0.35 20.74
C GLU A 379 23.66 1.00 20.52
N GLY A 380 22.32 1.03 20.49
CA GLY A 380 21.57 2.19 20.04
C GLY A 380 21.68 2.42 18.53
N LYS A 381 21.23 3.58 18.08
CA LYS A 381 21.27 4.01 16.67
C LYS A 381 21.60 5.49 16.55
N ASN A 382 22.36 5.86 15.52
CA ASN A 382 22.71 7.27 15.30
C ASN A 382 21.53 8.00 14.65
N ILE A 383 21.22 9.19 15.13
CA ILE A 383 20.10 10.00 14.63
C ILE A 383 20.18 10.30 13.13
N ARG A 384 21.38 10.35 12.55
CA ARG A 384 21.59 10.57 11.11
C ARG A 384 21.07 9.41 10.23
N GLN A 385 20.78 8.26 10.82
CA GLN A 385 20.09 7.17 10.11
C GLN A 385 18.63 7.51 9.86
N PHE A 386 18.03 8.39 10.66
CA PHE A 386 16.64 8.79 10.54
C PHE A 386 16.50 10.14 9.86
N LEU A 387 17.36 11.10 10.23
CA LEU A 387 17.25 12.49 9.82
C LEU A 387 18.33 12.88 8.80
N THR A 388 17.92 13.64 7.79
CA THR A 388 18.77 14.28 6.79
C THR A 388 19.38 15.56 7.35
N ASP A 389 18.50 16.41 7.89
CA ASP A 389 18.88 17.68 8.49
C ASP A 389 18.96 17.53 10.02
N PRO A 390 19.89 18.24 10.70
CA PRO A 390 19.98 18.22 12.15
C PRO A 390 18.64 18.56 12.83
N PRO A 391 18.35 17.99 14.01
CA PRO A 391 17.20 18.41 14.81
C PRO A 391 17.28 19.90 15.16
N SER A 392 16.12 20.55 15.30
CA SER A 392 16.02 21.87 15.92
C SER A 392 16.38 21.79 17.42
N GLU A 393 16.59 22.94 18.07
CA GLU A 393 16.81 22.97 19.52
C GLU A 393 15.62 22.37 20.29
N GLU A 394 14.40 22.72 19.91
CA GLU A 394 13.17 22.16 20.51
C GLU A 394 13.07 20.65 20.31
N PHE A 395 13.50 20.14 19.15
CA PHE A 395 13.51 18.69 18.92
C PHE A 395 14.60 18.02 19.76
N TRP A 396 15.78 18.63 19.90
CA TRP A 396 16.80 18.11 20.80
C TRP A 396 16.35 18.07 22.27
N GLU A 397 15.58 19.05 22.75
CA GLU A 397 15.00 19.00 24.10
C GLU A 397 14.12 17.76 24.31
N VAL A 398 13.34 17.36 23.30
CA VAL A 398 12.56 16.11 23.32
C VAL A 398 13.47 14.89 23.27
N LEU A 399 14.50 14.90 22.42
CA LEU A 399 15.42 13.77 22.23
C LEU A 399 16.31 13.52 23.45
N GLU A 400 16.72 14.56 24.17
CA GLU A 400 17.55 14.47 25.39
C GLU A 400 16.72 14.19 26.64
N SER A 401 15.39 14.19 26.55
CA SER A 401 14.51 13.88 27.67
C SER A 401 14.74 12.47 28.21
N ASP A 402 14.37 12.22 29.46
CA ASP A 402 14.46 10.90 30.09
C ASP A 402 13.63 9.81 29.35
N GLU A 403 12.68 10.21 28.48
CA GLU A 403 11.88 9.29 27.67
C GLU A 403 12.59 8.79 26.41
N VAL A 404 13.60 9.51 25.93
CA VAL A 404 14.33 9.17 24.70
C VAL A 404 15.81 8.91 24.98
N GLY A 405 16.43 9.75 25.82
CA GLY A 405 17.80 9.59 26.31
C GLY A 405 18.88 9.74 25.25
N ALA A 406 18.62 10.46 24.16
CA ALA A 406 19.61 10.68 23.12
C ALA A 406 20.78 11.52 23.64
N ASP A 407 22.00 11.15 23.25
CA ASP A 407 23.20 11.92 23.52
C ASP A 407 23.46 12.87 22.35
N ARG A 408 23.40 14.18 22.59
CA ARG A 408 23.60 15.21 21.57
C ARG A 408 25.04 15.26 21.03
N GLU A 409 26.04 14.92 21.82
CA GLU A 409 27.45 14.94 21.38
C GLU A 409 27.72 13.80 20.38
N THR A 410 27.23 12.61 20.68
CA THR A 410 27.43 11.43 19.83
C THR A 410 26.33 11.25 18.77
N GLY A 411 25.16 11.85 18.99
CA GLY A 411 23.94 11.65 18.20
C GLY A 411 23.33 10.25 18.39
N ILE A 412 23.73 9.51 19.42
CA ILE A 412 23.26 8.14 19.67
C ILE A 412 21.94 8.19 20.43
N ILE A 413 20.95 7.48 19.90
CA ILE A 413 19.69 7.18 20.56
C ILE A 413 19.82 5.79 21.18
N PRO A 414 19.64 5.64 22.50
CA PRO A 414 19.88 4.39 23.21
C PRO A 414 18.85 3.30 22.87
N SER A 415 19.15 2.08 23.31
CA SER A 415 18.26 0.92 23.19
C SER A 415 17.04 1.07 24.09
N ILE A 416 15.95 0.38 23.74
CA ILE A 416 14.79 0.19 24.60
C ILE A 416 15.14 -0.50 25.93
N GLY A 417 16.25 -1.25 25.98
CA GLY A 417 16.77 -1.84 27.20
C GLY A 417 17.31 -0.81 28.20
N ASP A 418 17.76 0.34 27.70
CA ASP A 418 18.29 1.44 28.52
C ASP A 418 17.18 2.45 28.83
N VAL A 419 16.34 2.77 27.83
CA VAL A 419 15.22 3.71 27.94
C VAL A 419 13.96 3.07 27.35
N LEU A 420 13.03 2.63 28.21
CA LEU A 420 11.83 1.92 27.80
C LEU A 420 10.86 2.85 27.03
N ARG A 421 11.04 2.92 25.71
CA ARG A 421 10.18 3.66 24.78
C ARG A 421 9.62 2.74 23.70
N LEU A 422 8.29 2.67 23.60
CA LEU A 422 7.57 1.93 22.56
C LEU A 422 6.92 2.83 21.50
N LYS A 423 6.91 4.15 21.72
CA LYS A 423 6.31 5.12 20.82
C LYS A 423 7.35 5.78 19.92
N PHE A 424 6.96 6.13 18.70
CA PHE A 424 7.74 6.97 17.81
C PHE A 424 7.93 8.36 18.45
N VAL A 425 9.13 8.92 18.29
CA VAL A 425 9.39 10.32 18.64
C VAL A 425 9.06 11.17 17.42
N VAL A 426 8.36 12.27 17.65
CA VAL A 426 7.90 13.20 16.63
C VAL A 426 8.63 14.53 16.81
N ASP A 427 9.02 15.15 15.70
CA ASP A 427 9.64 16.48 15.70
C ASP A 427 8.57 17.55 16.03
N PRO A 428 8.70 18.27 17.16
CA PRO A 428 7.68 19.22 17.64
C PRO A 428 7.51 20.44 16.73
N ALA A 429 8.45 20.69 15.80
CA ALA A 429 8.33 21.77 14.82
C ALA A 429 7.19 21.54 13.81
N TYR A 430 6.66 20.32 13.73
CA TYR A 430 5.57 19.95 12.82
C TYR A 430 4.27 19.81 13.57
N GLU A 431 3.46 20.86 13.54
CA GLU A 431 2.13 20.90 14.16
C GLU A 431 1.21 19.81 13.59
N PRO A 432 0.65 18.92 14.44
CA PRO A 432 -0.36 17.96 14.02
C PRO A 432 -1.62 18.65 13.47
N ILE A 433 -2.18 18.09 12.40
CA ILE A 433 -3.37 18.61 11.73
C ILE A 433 -4.59 17.82 12.22
N PRO A 434 -5.59 18.45 12.86
CA PRO A 434 -6.82 17.77 13.23
C PRO A 434 -7.55 17.21 12.01
N VAL A 435 -8.04 15.97 12.09
CA VAL A 435 -8.70 15.29 10.96
C VAL A 435 -9.97 16.01 10.51
N LYS A 436 -10.62 16.75 11.43
CA LYS A 436 -11.79 17.59 11.16
C LYS A 436 -11.50 18.83 10.30
N THR A 437 -10.23 19.19 10.11
CA THR A 437 -9.82 20.31 9.26
C THR A 437 -9.94 19.95 7.79
N PHE A 438 -9.85 18.66 7.46
CA PHE A 438 -10.04 18.16 6.11
C PHE A 438 -11.52 18.17 5.71
N PRO A 439 -11.85 18.26 4.41
CA PRO A 439 -13.17 17.92 3.90
C PRO A 439 -13.54 16.50 4.35
N ARG A 440 -14.85 16.22 4.41
CA ARG A 440 -15.35 14.92 4.83
C ARG A 440 -14.68 13.80 4.01
N MET A 441 -13.99 12.90 4.70
CA MET A 441 -13.37 11.73 4.08
C MET A 441 -14.42 10.69 3.72
N ASP A 442 -14.43 10.26 2.47
CA ASP A 442 -15.00 8.98 2.05
C ASP A 442 -13.84 8.01 1.85
N ILE A 443 -13.72 7.02 2.74
CA ILE A 443 -12.61 6.05 2.72
C ILE A 443 -12.64 5.11 1.51
N GLY A 444 -13.74 5.06 0.75
CA GLY A 444 -13.81 4.36 -0.52
C GLY A 444 -13.30 5.20 -1.70
N VAL A 445 -13.18 6.52 -1.52
CA VAL A 445 -12.61 7.42 -2.53
C VAL A 445 -11.18 7.79 -2.18
N GLY A 446 -10.92 8.24 -0.95
CA GLY A 446 -9.63 8.76 -0.49
C GLY A 446 -9.49 10.28 -0.70
N GLN A 447 -8.27 10.80 -0.54
CA GLN A 447 -7.96 12.22 -0.77
C GLN A 447 -6.52 12.45 -1.27
N VAL A 448 -6.27 13.61 -1.87
CA VAL A 448 -4.96 14.06 -2.37
C VAL A 448 -4.61 15.43 -1.79
N TRP A 449 -3.38 15.59 -1.30
CA TRP A 449 -2.91 16.81 -0.65
C TRP A 449 -1.47 17.14 -1.03
N PRO A 450 -1.03 18.41 -0.94
CA PRO A 450 0.35 18.76 -1.25
C PRO A 450 1.30 18.24 -0.15
N LEU A 451 2.49 17.78 -0.56
CA LEU A 451 3.51 17.25 0.37
C LEU A 451 4.06 18.29 1.35
N ASP A 452 3.84 19.59 1.09
CA ASP A 452 4.24 20.70 1.96
C ASP A 452 3.09 21.21 2.84
N MET A 453 2.05 20.39 3.07
CA MET A 453 0.92 20.78 3.90
C MET A 453 1.34 21.09 5.35
N THR A 454 0.62 22.05 5.92
CA THR A 454 0.66 22.49 7.32
C THR A 454 -0.79 22.75 7.74
N LEU A 455 -1.07 22.85 9.04
CA LEU A 455 -2.42 23.16 9.52
C LEU A 455 -3.01 24.39 8.83
N GLU A 456 -2.29 25.52 8.87
CA GLU A 456 -2.72 26.78 8.24
C GLU A 456 -2.98 26.62 6.73
N LYS A 457 -2.10 25.90 6.02
CA LYS A 457 -2.25 25.66 4.58
C LYS A 457 -3.52 24.85 4.26
N VAL A 458 -3.80 23.79 5.03
CA VAL A 458 -5.01 22.97 4.85
C VAL A 458 -6.25 23.80 5.14
N GLU A 459 -6.27 24.56 6.23
CA GLU A 459 -7.38 25.46 6.56
C GLU A 459 -7.68 26.45 5.43
N ILE A 460 -6.65 27.09 4.88
CA ILE A 460 -6.83 28.02 3.75
C ILE A 460 -7.36 27.27 2.53
N MET A 461 -6.74 26.15 2.14
CA MET A 461 -7.20 25.40 0.95
C MET A 461 -8.67 24.99 1.06
N VAL A 462 -9.11 24.50 2.22
CA VAL A 462 -10.50 24.12 2.47
C VAL A 462 -11.43 25.33 2.45
N ASN A 463 -11.03 26.45 3.08
CA ASN A 463 -11.79 27.70 3.06
C ASN A 463 -11.93 28.30 1.65
N GLU A 464 -10.95 28.08 0.77
CA GLU A 464 -11.03 28.47 -0.64
C GLU A 464 -11.85 27.50 -1.50
N GLY A 465 -12.31 26.38 -0.93
CA GLY A 465 -13.18 25.41 -1.61
C GLY A 465 -12.46 24.20 -2.20
N TYR A 466 -11.23 23.91 -1.79
CA TYR A 466 -10.58 22.66 -2.19
C TYR A 466 -11.31 21.43 -1.64
N SER A 467 -11.61 20.48 -2.53
CA SER A 467 -12.43 19.29 -2.26
C SER A 467 -11.65 18.16 -1.58
N GLY A 468 -10.33 18.13 -1.73
CA GLY A 468 -9.51 16.95 -1.40
C GLY A 468 -9.42 15.90 -2.53
N LEU A 469 -10.09 16.08 -3.67
CA LEU A 469 -10.09 15.11 -4.79
C LEU A 469 -8.98 15.35 -5.83
N GLY A 470 -8.02 16.22 -5.55
CA GLY A 470 -6.91 16.54 -6.45
C GLY A 470 -7.23 17.58 -7.53
N ASP A 471 -8.49 17.97 -7.72
CA ASP A 471 -8.86 18.96 -8.72
C ASP A 471 -8.27 20.32 -8.38
N ASN A 472 -7.49 20.87 -9.33
CA ASN A 472 -6.82 22.16 -9.17
C ASN A 472 -5.96 22.27 -7.89
N ILE A 473 -5.43 21.15 -7.37
CA ILE A 473 -4.63 21.13 -6.15
C ILE A 473 -3.48 22.16 -6.20
N GLU A 474 -2.79 22.31 -7.34
CA GLU A 474 -1.72 23.29 -7.50
C GLU A 474 -2.23 24.74 -7.41
N HIS A 475 -3.42 25.04 -7.93
CA HIS A 475 -4.04 26.36 -7.78
C HIS A 475 -4.29 26.66 -6.30
N TYR A 476 -4.98 25.76 -5.59
CA TYR A 476 -5.33 25.95 -4.19
C TYR A 476 -4.09 25.98 -3.27
N SER A 477 -3.13 25.10 -3.52
CA SER A 477 -1.87 25.02 -2.77
C SER A 477 -1.06 26.32 -2.90
N LYS A 478 -0.92 26.86 -4.14
CA LYS A 478 -0.22 28.14 -4.37
C LYS A 478 -1.02 29.34 -3.89
N LEU A 479 -2.34 29.31 -3.98
CA LEU A 479 -3.19 30.35 -3.41
C LEU A 479 -3.03 30.41 -1.88
N ALA A 480 -2.98 29.25 -1.22
CA ALA A 480 -2.72 29.17 0.22
C ALA A 480 -1.33 29.71 0.57
N ASP A 481 -0.29 29.29 -0.15
CA ASP A 481 1.07 29.82 0.00
C ASP A 481 1.11 31.36 -0.08
N LYS A 482 0.38 31.94 -1.04
CA LYS A 482 0.27 33.40 -1.20
C LYS A 482 -0.46 34.06 -0.02
N LYS A 483 -1.52 33.43 0.49
CA LYS A 483 -2.29 33.93 1.65
C LYS A 483 -1.53 33.85 2.97
N MET A 484 -0.65 32.86 3.12
CA MET A 484 0.33 32.75 4.20
C MET A 484 1.48 33.77 4.09
N GLY A 485 1.50 34.59 3.02
CA GLY A 485 2.50 35.63 2.82
C GLY A 485 3.83 35.16 2.22
N LYS A 486 3.89 33.95 1.64
CA LYS A 486 5.08 33.52 0.88
C LYS A 486 5.28 34.44 -0.32
N LYS A 487 6.51 34.91 -0.51
CA LYS A 487 6.88 35.84 -1.59
C LYS A 487 7.02 35.11 -2.92
N ASP A 488 6.80 35.85 -4.01
CA ASP A 488 7.04 35.39 -5.39
C ASP A 488 6.26 34.11 -5.78
N VAL A 489 5.06 33.95 -5.20
CA VAL A 489 4.18 32.82 -5.51
C VAL A 489 3.28 33.17 -6.69
N GLU A 490 3.53 32.53 -7.82
CA GLU A 490 2.61 32.51 -8.97
C GLU A 490 1.51 31.47 -8.72
N VAL A 491 0.25 31.93 -8.74
CA VAL A 491 -0.92 31.06 -8.58
C VAL A 491 -1.37 30.61 -9.97
N PRO A 492 -1.30 29.31 -10.30
CA PRO A 492 -1.77 28.79 -11.59
C PRO A 492 -3.23 29.15 -11.82
N GLU A 493 -3.64 29.32 -13.08
CA GLU A 493 -5.05 29.51 -13.40
C GLU A 493 -5.87 28.28 -13.01
N PHE A 494 -7.06 28.49 -12.48
CA PHE A 494 -8.02 27.41 -12.23
C PHE A 494 -8.49 26.82 -13.57
N LYS A 495 -8.38 25.50 -13.72
CA LYS A 495 -8.73 24.78 -14.94
C LYS A 495 -9.94 23.89 -14.70
N PRO A 496 -11.01 24.01 -15.51
CA PRO A 496 -12.11 23.06 -15.43
C PRO A 496 -11.63 21.65 -15.83
N LEU A 497 -12.24 20.63 -15.22
CA LEU A 497 -12.05 19.24 -15.62
C LEU A 497 -12.38 19.05 -17.11
N SER A 498 -11.62 18.19 -17.78
CA SER A 498 -11.93 17.74 -19.13
C SER A 498 -13.29 17.04 -19.18
N ASP A 499 -13.90 16.98 -20.37
CA ASP A 499 -15.17 16.26 -20.55
C ASP A 499 -15.04 14.77 -20.22
N TYR A 500 -13.86 14.20 -20.48
CA TYR A 500 -13.55 12.83 -20.06
C TYR A 500 -13.54 12.70 -18.54
N ALA A 501 -12.78 13.53 -17.82
CA ALA A 501 -12.72 13.46 -16.35
C ALA A 501 -14.10 13.68 -15.72
N LYS A 502 -14.91 14.60 -16.26
CA LYS A 502 -16.31 14.79 -15.82
C LYS A 502 -17.18 13.57 -16.06
N SER A 503 -17.10 13.00 -17.26
CA SER A 503 -17.84 11.78 -17.62
C SER A 503 -17.45 10.62 -16.71
N TYR A 504 -16.15 10.47 -16.45
CA TYR A 504 -15.62 9.41 -15.61
C TYR A 504 -16.02 9.60 -14.15
N ARG A 505 -15.91 10.80 -13.58
CA ARG A 505 -16.41 11.09 -12.23
C ARG A 505 -17.92 10.93 -12.11
N LYS A 506 -18.69 11.23 -13.16
CA LYS A 506 -20.13 11.01 -13.16
C LYS A 506 -20.47 9.53 -13.08
N GLU A 507 -19.70 8.72 -13.81
CA GLU A 507 -19.79 7.27 -13.79
C GLU A 507 -19.35 6.70 -12.44
N LEU A 508 -18.24 7.18 -11.86
CA LEU A 508 -17.85 6.87 -10.48
C LEU A 508 -18.85 7.40 -9.45
N GLY A 509 -19.64 8.42 -9.78
CA GLY A 509 -20.71 8.98 -8.96
C GLY A 509 -21.85 7.98 -8.71
N GLU A 510 -22.04 7.00 -9.59
CA GLU A 510 -22.94 5.86 -9.35
C GLU A 510 -22.43 4.96 -8.21
N VAL A 511 -21.13 5.01 -7.94
CA VAL A 511 -20.43 4.18 -6.97
C VAL A 511 -20.16 4.97 -5.66
N HIS A 512 -19.66 6.20 -5.77
CA HIS A 512 -19.37 7.10 -4.67
C HIS A 512 -20.05 8.45 -4.86
N PRO A 513 -21.06 8.79 -4.04
CA PRO A 513 -21.82 10.04 -4.17
C PRO A 513 -20.97 11.31 -4.11
N ILE A 514 -19.80 11.27 -3.45
CA ILE A 514 -18.90 12.43 -3.32
C ILE A 514 -18.52 13.02 -4.68
N TYR A 515 -18.34 12.20 -5.72
CA TYR A 515 -18.01 12.71 -7.04
C TYR A 515 -19.15 13.53 -7.67
N LEU A 516 -20.42 13.23 -7.36
CA LEU A 516 -21.57 13.99 -7.85
C LEU A 516 -21.71 15.34 -7.15
N GLU A 517 -21.26 15.47 -5.90
CA GLU A 517 -21.29 16.74 -5.16
C GLU A 517 -20.34 17.79 -5.78
N HIS A 518 -19.33 17.33 -6.54
CA HIS A 518 -18.28 18.17 -7.14
C HIS A 518 -18.46 18.44 -8.65
N LEU A 519 -19.44 17.80 -9.30
CA LEU A 519 -19.77 18.00 -10.72
C LEU A 519 -20.92 18.99 -10.90
#